data_AF-A0A8K0QWR7-F1
#
_entry.id   AF-A0A8K0QWR7-F1
#
_cell.length_a   1.000
_cell.length_b   1.000
_cell.length_c   1.000
_cell.angle_alpha   90.00
_cell.angle_beta   90.00
_cell.angle_gamma   90.00
#
_symmetry.space_group_name_H-M   'P 1'
#
loop_
_entity.id
_entity.type
_entity.pdbx_description
1 polymer ?
#
loop_
_entity_poly.entity_id
_entity_poly.type
_entity_poly.pdbx_seq_one_letter_code
_entity_poly.pdbx_strand_id
1 'polypeptide(L)'
;MSPEERLKNIRAFHADPLPEIAITTYPLNIAGHDMQGHCCEVILAEPAYNWATEHQGGSQAHRINKTQEVEIVRLFTEDTYQEAHEIFMLSKAAQCSLRSSSFTRPARNYLVERT
;
A
#
# COMPACT_ATOMS: atom_id res chain seq x y z
N MET A 1 14.38 -4.96 14.66
CA MET A 1 14.03 -6.25 14.04
C MET A 1 15.21 -6.68 13.18
N SER A 2 15.77 -7.86 13.45
CA SER A 2 16.84 -8.41 12.63
C SER A 2 16.28 -8.87 11.26
N PRO A 3 17.13 -9.02 10.23
CA PRO A 3 16.70 -9.57 8.94
C PRO A 3 16.05 -10.96 9.06
N GLU A 4 16.50 -11.79 10.01
CA GLU A 4 15.98 -13.13 10.25
C GLU A 4 14.58 -13.11 10.87
N GLU A 5 14.37 -12.24 11.88
CA GLU A 5 13.05 -12.03 12.48
C GLU A 5 12.04 -11.54 11.46
N ARG A 6 12.46 -10.63 10.56
CA ARG A 6 11.62 -10.13 9.47
C ARG A 6 11.19 -11.25 8.53
N LEU A 7 12.13 -12.09 8.09
CA LEU A 7 11.82 -13.24 7.22
C LEU A 7 10.90 -14.25 7.91
N LYS A 8 11.09 -14.48 9.21
CA LYS A 8 10.20 -15.34 10.01
C LYS A 8 8.77 -14.79 10.02
N ASN A 9 8.59 -13.49 10.24
CA ASN A 9 7.26 -12.86 10.28
C ASN A 9 6.57 -12.89 8.90
N ILE A 10 7.32 -12.64 7.82
CA ILE A 10 6.77 -12.74 6.44
C ILE A 10 6.31 -14.17 6.14
N ARG A 11 7.10 -15.17 6.54
CA ARG A 11 6.74 -16.58 6.35
C ARG A 11 5.51 -16.96 7.18
N ALA A 12 5.37 -16.44 8.40
CA ALA A 12 4.18 -16.66 9.22
C ALA A 12 2.92 -16.10 8.54
N PHE A 13 3.01 -14.86 8.05
CA PHE A 13 1.94 -14.21 7.29
C PHE A 13 1.53 -14.98 6.02
N HIS A 14 2.46 -15.72 5.41
CA HIS A 14 2.16 -16.57 4.26
C HIS A 14 1.64 -17.97 4.62
N ALA A 15 1.79 -18.43 5.86
CA ALA A 15 1.50 -19.80 6.26
C ALA A 15 0.10 -19.95 6.88
N ASP A 16 -0.44 -18.89 7.47
CA ASP A 16 -1.71 -18.96 8.20
C ASP A 16 -2.92 -18.77 7.25
N PRO A 17 -3.93 -19.67 7.26
CA PRO A 17 -5.18 -19.50 6.51
C PRO A 17 -6.14 -18.47 7.13
N LEU A 18 -5.89 -17.97 8.34
CA LEU A 18 -6.69 -16.92 8.98
C LEU A 18 -6.25 -15.52 8.52
N PRO A 19 -7.15 -14.52 8.58
CA PRO A 19 -6.78 -13.14 8.25
C PRO A 19 -5.79 -12.60 9.29
N GLU A 20 -4.50 -12.69 9.00
CA GLU A 20 -3.44 -11.99 9.73
C GLU A 20 -3.28 -10.56 9.19
N ILE A 21 -3.00 -9.62 10.08
CA ILE A 21 -2.66 -8.23 9.71
C ILE A 21 -1.14 -8.09 9.79
N ALA A 22 -0.51 -7.81 8.65
CA ALA A 22 0.91 -7.44 8.60
C ALA A 22 1.06 -5.92 8.69
N ILE A 23 1.68 -5.43 9.76
CA ILE A 23 1.99 -4.01 9.93
C ILE A 23 3.43 -3.76 9.45
N THR A 24 3.59 -2.81 8.53
CA THR A 24 4.88 -2.42 7.97
C THR A 24 5.01 -0.90 7.83
N THR A 25 6.23 -0.44 7.58
CA THR A 25 6.53 0.97 7.29
C THR A 25 6.98 1.10 5.84
N TYR A 26 6.79 2.29 5.25
CA TYR A 26 7.20 2.54 3.87
C TYR A 26 8.66 2.18 3.56
N PRO A 27 9.68 2.55 4.37
CA PRO A 27 11.07 2.20 4.08
C PRO A 27 11.33 0.69 4.07
N LEU A 28 10.62 -0.06 4.93
CA LEU A 28 10.74 -1.51 4.97
C LEU A 28 9.99 -2.17 3.80
N ASN A 29 8.84 -1.62 3.41
CA ASN A 29 8.02 -2.18 2.35
C ASN A 29 8.69 -2.06 0.98
N ILE A 30 9.33 -0.92 0.67
CA ILE A 30 10.05 -0.74 -0.60
C ILE A 30 11.31 -1.61 -0.74
N ALA A 31 11.81 -2.18 0.37
CA ALA A 31 13.02 -3.00 0.38
C ALA A 31 12.84 -4.40 -0.25
N GLY A 32 11.66 -4.70 -0.83
CA GLY A 32 11.45 -5.84 -1.71
C GLY A 32 11.04 -7.14 -1.01
N HIS A 33 10.19 -7.07 0.01
CA HIS A 33 9.59 -8.27 0.61
C HIS A 33 8.37 -8.71 -0.17
N ASP A 34 8.23 -10.02 -0.34
CA ASP A 34 7.12 -10.60 -1.09
C ASP A 34 5.85 -10.67 -0.23
N MET A 35 4.72 -10.16 -0.76
CA MET A 35 3.37 -10.24 -0.14
C MET A 35 2.39 -11.02 -1.05
N GLN A 36 2.91 -11.91 -1.90
CA GLN A 36 2.13 -12.64 -2.91
C GLN A 36 1.05 -13.57 -2.35
N GLY A 37 1.27 -14.18 -1.19
CA GLY A 37 0.50 -15.34 -0.74
C GLY A 37 -0.98 -15.05 -0.47
N HIS A 38 -1.28 -14.08 0.39
CA HIS A 38 -2.62 -13.91 0.97
C HIS A 38 -3.11 -12.47 1.10
N CYS A 39 -2.28 -11.46 0.81
CA CYS A 39 -2.66 -10.05 0.99
C CYS A 39 -3.70 -9.63 -0.07
N CYS A 40 -4.98 -9.58 0.26
CA CYS A 40 -6.03 -9.07 -0.62
C CYS A 40 -6.29 -7.57 -0.44
N GLU A 41 -5.81 -6.98 0.65
CA GLU A 41 -6.07 -5.59 1.00
C GLU A 41 -4.80 -4.93 1.55
N VAL A 42 -4.55 -3.69 1.13
CA VAL A 42 -3.49 -2.82 1.63
C VAL A 42 -4.12 -1.54 2.16
N ILE A 43 -4.01 -1.33 3.47
CA ILE A 43 -4.48 -0.12 4.13
C ILE A 43 -3.31 0.83 4.30
N LEU A 44 -3.40 2.00 3.66
CA LEU A 44 -2.48 3.11 3.81
C LEU A 44 -3.04 4.03 4.90
N ALA A 45 -2.48 3.89 6.10
CA ALA A 45 -2.91 4.65 7.28
C ALA A 45 -2.53 6.14 7.20
N GLU A 46 -1.45 6.46 6.49
CA GLU A 46 -0.96 7.82 6.26
C GLU A 46 -0.34 7.88 4.87
N PRO A 47 -0.53 8.96 4.09
CA PRO A 47 0.14 9.13 2.80
C PRO A 47 1.66 9.23 2.95
N ALA A 48 2.39 8.57 2.05
CA ALA A 48 3.84 8.78 1.96
C ALA A 48 4.13 10.20 1.45
N TYR A 49 5.19 10.84 1.97
CA TYR A 49 5.70 12.11 1.42
C TYR A 49 6.15 12.02 -0.05
N ASN A 50 6.33 10.80 -0.56
CA ASN A 50 6.73 10.51 -1.92
C ASN A 50 5.81 9.45 -2.53
N TRP A 51 5.06 9.86 -3.56
CA TRP A 51 4.19 8.98 -4.35
C TRP A 51 4.91 7.70 -4.83
N ALA A 52 6.16 7.81 -5.29
CA ALA A 52 6.89 6.65 -5.81
C ALA A 52 7.17 5.60 -4.72
N THR A 53 7.39 6.04 -3.48
CA THR A 53 7.59 5.15 -2.33
C THR A 53 6.32 4.37 -2.01
N GLU A 54 5.17 5.05 -2.01
CA GLU A 54 3.88 4.39 -1.82
C GLU A 54 3.57 3.41 -2.95
N HIS A 55 3.73 3.85 -4.20
CA HIS A 55 3.50 3.02 -5.37
C HIS A 55 4.38 1.77 -5.39
N GLN A 56 5.67 1.91 -5.03
CA GLN A 56 6.60 0.79 -4.92
C GLN A 56 6.27 -0.14 -3.74
N GLY A 57 5.77 0.40 -2.63
CA GLY A 57 5.30 -0.40 -1.51
C GLY A 57 4.04 -1.20 -1.84
N GLY A 58 3.05 -0.56 -2.47
CA GLY A 58 1.80 -1.21 -2.90
C GLY A 58 2.03 -2.27 -3.99
N SER A 59 3.00 -2.07 -4.87
CA SER A 59 3.34 -3.06 -5.91
C SER A 59 3.91 -4.37 -5.36
N GLN A 60 4.33 -4.43 -4.09
CA GLN A 60 4.68 -5.71 -3.46
C GLN A 60 3.46 -6.61 -3.24
N ALA A 61 2.28 -6.02 -3.04
CA ALA A 61 1.02 -6.77 -2.97
C ALA A 61 0.50 -7.12 -4.37
N HIS A 62 0.74 -6.28 -5.39
CA HIS A 62 0.37 -6.53 -6.79
C HIS A 62 1.49 -7.22 -7.58
N ARG A 63 1.42 -8.55 -7.71
CA ARG A 63 2.38 -9.35 -8.48
C ARG A 63 1.70 -10.19 -9.55
N ILE A 64 2.44 -10.53 -10.61
CA ILE A 64 1.92 -11.18 -11.83
C ILE A 64 1.19 -12.51 -11.59
N ASN A 65 1.58 -13.26 -10.56
CA ASN A 65 1.03 -14.58 -10.25
C ASN A 65 -0.17 -14.53 -9.29
N LYS A 66 -0.68 -13.35 -8.95
CA LYS A 66 -1.78 -13.20 -8.01
C LYS A 66 -3.11 -13.38 -8.72
N THR A 67 -3.92 -14.30 -8.21
CA THR A 67 -5.24 -14.64 -8.77
C THR A 67 -6.38 -13.83 -8.15
N GLN A 68 -6.15 -13.25 -6.97
CA GLN A 68 -7.10 -12.38 -6.27
C GLN A 68 -6.78 -10.91 -6.55
N GLU A 69 -7.83 -10.11 -6.69
CA GLU A 69 -7.69 -8.66 -6.76
C GLU A 69 -7.18 -8.11 -5.43
N VAL A 70 -6.29 -7.12 -5.51
CA VAL A 70 -5.77 -6.41 -4.33
C VAL A 70 -6.41 -5.03 -4.29
N GLU A 71 -7.09 -4.72 -3.20
CA GLU A 71 -7.65 -3.40 -2.93
C GLU A 71 -6.63 -2.55 -2.17
N ILE A 72 -6.41 -1.32 -2.63
CA ILE A 72 -5.62 -0.32 -1.88
C ILE A 72 -6.57 0.72 -1.32
N VAL A 73 -6.66 0.74 0.01
CA VAL A 73 -7.48 1.66 0.79
C VAL A 73 -6.61 2.77 1.35
N ARG A 74 -6.99 4.03 1.09
CA ARG A 74 -6.31 5.21 1.64
C ARG A 74 -7.17 5.85 2.72
N LEU A 75 -6.59 6.03 3.89
CA LEU A 75 -7.20 6.71 5.01
C LEU A 75 -6.63 8.12 5.11
N PHE A 76 -7.52 9.10 5.20
CA PHE A 76 -7.17 10.49 5.52
C PHE A 76 -8.34 11.14 6.25
N THR A 77 -8.04 12.21 6.98
CA THR A 77 -9.06 13.01 7.67
C THR A 77 -9.43 14.22 6.81
N GLU A 78 -10.72 14.49 6.63
CA GLU A 78 -11.23 15.69 5.96
C GLU A 78 -10.88 16.98 6.68
N ASP A 79 -10.78 18.06 5.90
CA ASP A 79 -10.48 19.41 6.37
C ASP A 79 -9.19 19.44 7.20
N THR A 80 -8.22 18.62 6.80
CA THR A 80 -6.90 18.56 7.43
C THR A 80 -5.78 18.68 6.42
N TYR A 81 -4.58 18.88 6.95
CA TYR A 81 -3.35 18.73 6.19
C TYR A 81 -3.25 17.37 5.48
N GLN A 82 -3.82 16.29 6.04
CA GLN A 82 -3.77 14.96 5.41
C GLN A 82 -4.52 14.94 4.08
N GLU A 83 -5.71 15.53 4.02
CA GLU A 83 -6.47 15.65 2.77
C GLU A 83 -5.69 16.45 1.71
N ALA A 84 -5.16 17.61 2.09
CA ALA A 84 -4.35 18.42 1.18
C ALA A 84 -3.09 17.67 0.70
N HIS A 85 -2.46 16.90 1.58
CA HIS A 85 -1.29 16.09 1.25
C HIS A 85 -1.64 14.92 0.31
N GLU A 86 -2.76 14.24 0.55
CA GLU A 86 -3.27 13.16 -0.29
C GLU A 86 -3.60 13.65 -1.71
N ILE A 87 -4.35 14.75 -1.83
CA ILE A 87 -4.66 15.40 -3.12
C ILE A 87 -3.36 15.74 -3.87
N PHE A 88 -2.36 16.28 -3.16
CA PHE A 88 -1.07 16.59 -3.75
C PHE A 88 -0.32 15.33 -4.22
N MET A 89 -0.33 14.24 -3.47
CA MET A 89 0.26 12.97 -3.90
C MET A 89 -0.43 12.37 -5.12
N LEU A 90 -1.77 12.38 -5.15
CA LEU A 90 -2.54 11.92 -6.31
C LEU A 90 -2.28 12.78 -7.54
N SER A 91 -2.03 14.09 -7.38
CA SER A 91 -1.65 14.95 -8.49
C SER A 91 -0.29 14.54 -9.11
N LYS A 92 0.68 14.12 -8.28
CA LYS A 92 1.94 13.56 -8.75
C LYS A 92 1.72 12.23 -9.46
N ALA A 93 0.80 11.40 -8.96
CA ALA A 93 0.42 10.15 -9.60
C ALA A 93 -0.12 10.38 -11.01
N ALA A 94 -1.02 11.34 -11.19
CA ALA A 94 -1.62 11.69 -12.47
C ALA A 94 -0.57 12.14 -13.50
N GLN A 95 0.43 12.92 -13.06
CA GLN A 95 1.55 13.32 -13.92
C GLN A 95 2.41 12.13 -14.34
N CYS A 96 2.57 11.12 -13.47
CA CYS A 96 3.27 9.88 -13.79
C CYS A 96 2.47 8.96 -14.71
N SER A 97 1.15 8.81 -14.50
CA SER A 97 0.28 7.92 -15.28
C SER A 97 -0.01 8.41 -16.68
N LEU A 98 -0.03 9.73 -16.91
CA LEU A 98 -0.08 10.32 -18.26
C LEU A 98 1.13 9.92 -19.13
N ARG A 99 2.22 9.42 -18.53
CA ARG A 99 3.40 8.89 -19.25
C ARG A 99 3.45 7.36 -19.30
N SER A 100 2.61 6.65 -18.55
CA SER A 100 2.58 5.18 -18.48
C SER A 100 1.15 4.66 -18.58
N SER A 101 0.68 4.50 -19.82
CA SER A 101 -0.70 4.13 -20.19
C SER A 101 -1.15 2.72 -19.78
N SER A 102 -0.49 2.04 -18.85
CA SER A 102 -0.67 0.59 -18.66
C SER A 102 -0.91 0.07 -17.24
N PHE A 103 -0.89 0.87 -16.15
CA PHE A 103 -0.96 0.28 -14.80
C PHE A 103 -1.68 1.04 -13.68
N THR A 104 -2.45 2.09 -13.94
CA THR A 104 -3.15 2.82 -12.86
C THR A 104 -4.64 2.47 -12.83
N ARG A 105 -5.03 1.53 -11.96
CA ARG A 105 -6.41 1.40 -11.50
C ARG A 105 -6.65 2.42 -10.36
N PRO A 106 -7.85 3.02 -10.27
CA PRO A 106 -8.16 3.97 -9.22
C PRO A 106 -8.20 3.26 -7.87
N ALA A 107 -7.57 3.86 -6.87
CA ALA A 107 -7.74 3.46 -5.48
C ALA A 107 -9.11 3.88 -4.95
N ARG A 108 -9.63 3.15 -3.95
CA ARG A 108 -10.80 3.62 -3.19
C ARG A 108 -10.33 4.47 -2.02
N ASN A 109 -10.86 5.69 -1.98
CA ASN A 109 -10.60 6.66 -0.93
C ASN A 109 -11.72 6.52 0.11
N TYR A 110 -11.37 6.26 1.37
CA TYR A 110 -12.34 6.18 2.45
C TYR A 110 -12.15 7.37 3.39
N LEU A 111 -13.27 7.99 3.70
CA LEU A 111 -13.38 9.16 4.55
C LEU A 111 -13.44 8.75 6.01
N VAL A 112 -12.63 9.36 6.87
CA VAL A 112 -12.78 9.22 8.32
C VAL A 112 -13.42 10.50 8.87
N GLU A 113 -14.73 10.44 9.13
CA GLU A 113 -15.50 11.55 9.71
C GLU A 113 -15.08 11.79 11.17
N ARG A 114 -15.02 13.07 11.59
CA ARG A 114 -14.80 13.42 13.00
C ARG A 114 -16.08 13.17 13.80
N THR A 115 -16.00 12.31 14.80
CA THR A 115 -17.04 12.10 15.82
C THR A 115 -16.91 13.06 16.98
#